data_AF-X0UEF3-F1
#
_entry.id   AF-X0UEF3-F1
#
_cell.length_a   1.000
_cell.length_b   1.000
_cell.length_c   1.000
_cell.angle_alpha   90.00
_cell.angle_beta   90.00
_cell.angle_gamma   90.00
#
_symmetry.space_group_name_H-M   'P 1'
#
loop_
_entity.id
_entity.type
_entity.pdbx_description
1 polymer ?
#
loop_
_entity_poly.entity_id
_entity_poly.type
_entity_poly.pdbx_seq_one_letter_code
_entity_poly.pdbx_strand_id
1 'polypeptide(L)'
;VGSKKLIGSAQARRKSGVLQHGSLPLSGDLTRILKVLDFPDEKRRQQAAVRLLAHATTVEDVLGFRGDWWLTCQAFQIAFTKTLNLNLRHGGLSPSEGRRAMELYQEKYNNPEWTERF
;
A
#
# COMPACT_ATOMS: atom_id res chain seq x y z
N VAL A 1 -4.82 -14.40 5.07
CA VAL A 1 -5.69 -15.43 4.47
C VAL A 1 -4.92 -16.72 4.42
N GLY A 2 -5.41 -17.81 5.03
CA GLY A 2 -4.67 -19.08 5.09
C GLY A 2 -3.25 -18.91 5.60
N SER A 3 -3.09 -18.35 6.80
CA SER A 3 -1.82 -17.94 7.45
C SER A 3 -0.89 -16.96 6.70
N LYS A 4 -1.19 -16.60 5.44
CA LYS A 4 -0.43 -15.61 4.68
C LYS A 4 -0.98 -14.19 4.85
N LYS A 5 -0.08 -13.22 4.88
CA LYS A 5 -0.39 -11.78 4.92
C LYS A 5 -0.83 -11.31 3.53
N LEU A 6 -1.99 -10.66 3.50
CA LEU A 6 -2.56 -10.07 2.28
C LEU A 6 -2.55 -8.53 2.32
N ILE A 7 -2.65 -7.92 3.49
CA ILE A 7 -2.66 -6.47 3.65
C ILE A 7 -1.49 -6.05 4.54
N GLY A 8 -0.78 -5.01 4.13
CA GLY A 8 0.13 -4.25 4.99
C GLY A 8 -0.50 -2.90 5.32
N SER A 9 -0.49 -2.49 6.59
CA SER A 9 -1.05 -1.20 7.01
C SER A 9 -0.10 -0.43 7.91
N ALA A 10 -0.21 0.88 7.86
CA ALA A 10 0.46 1.82 8.76
C ALA A 10 -0.55 2.90 9.18
N GLN A 11 -0.30 3.48 10.36
CA GLN A 11 -1.15 4.51 10.94
C GLN A 11 -0.31 5.69 11.41
N ALA A 12 -0.78 6.91 11.13
CA ALA A 12 -0.27 8.12 11.74
C ALA A 12 -1.40 8.84 12.48
N ARG A 13 -1.11 9.35 13.68
CA ARG A 13 -2.07 10.16 14.47
C ARG A 13 -1.42 11.49 14.82
N ARG A 14 -2.12 12.59 14.56
CA ARG A 14 -1.66 13.96 14.86
C ARG A 14 -2.84 14.81 15.30
N LYS A 15 -2.72 15.47 16.45
CA LYS A 15 -3.76 16.36 17.01
C LYS A 15 -5.16 15.70 16.94
N SER A 16 -6.03 16.20 16.08
CA SER A 16 -7.42 15.76 15.87
C SER A 16 -7.59 14.76 14.72
N GLY A 17 -6.53 14.37 14.02
CA GLY A 17 -6.60 13.52 12.83
C GLY A 17 -5.93 12.15 13.00
N VAL A 18 -6.49 11.15 12.31
CA VAL A 18 -5.87 9.84 12.08
C VAL A 18 -5.79 9.57 10.58
N LEU A 19 -4.63 9.11 10.13
CA LEU A 19 -4.42 8.58 8.79
C LEU A 19 -4.12 7.09 8.91
N GLN A 20 -5.02 6.27 8.38
CA GLN A 20 -4.81 4.84 8.17
C GLN A 20 -4.57 4.61 6.68
N HIS A 21 -3.44 4.02 6.32
CA HIS A 21 -3.11 3.70 4.93
C HIS A 21 -2.39 2.36 4.84
N GLY A 22 -2.27 1.81 3.64
CA GLY A 22 -1.69 0.50 3.45
C GLY A 22 -1.62 0.08 1.99
N SER A 23 -1.17 -1.16 1.79
CA SER A 23 -1.09 -1.81 0.49
C SER A 23 -1.83 -3.15 0.51
N LEU A 24 -2.47 -3.44 -0.63
CA LEU A 24 -3.11 -4.71 -0.94
C LEU A 24 -2.55 -5.18 -2.29
N PRO A 25 -1.67 -6.20 -2.33
CA PRO A 25 -1.18 -6.76 -3.57
C PRO A 25 -2.32 -7.48 -4.32
N LEU A 26 -2.79 -6.90 -5.43
CA LEU A 26 -3.87 -7.50 -6.21
C LEU A 26 -3.38 -8.70 -7.05
N SER A 27 -2.22 -8.58 -7.67
CA SER A 27 -1.68 -9.55 -8.62
C SER A 27 -0.17 -9.41 -8.79
N GLY A 28 0.47 -10.45 -9.32
CA GLY A 28 1.86 -10.44 -9.76
C GLY A 28 2.90 -10.87 -8.71
N ASP A 29 4.17 -10.78 -9.10
CA ASP A 29 5.29 -11.33 -8.33
C ASP A 29 5.68 -10.45 -7.14
N LEU A 30 5.39 -10.94 -5.93
CA LEU A 30 5.76 -10.30 -4.66
C LEU A 30 7.28 -10.17 -4.47
N THR A 31 8.07 -11.09 -5.04
CA THR A 31 9.52 -11.11 -4.86
C THR A 31 10.24 -9.97 -5.59
N ARG A 32 9.54 -9.23 -6.47
CA ARG A 32 10.08 -8.05 -7.14
C ARG A 32 10.62 -6.99 -6.19
N ILE A 33 10.06 -6.85 -4.99
CA ILE A 33 10.57 -5.90 -3.99
C ILE A 33 12.02 -6.20 -3.61
N LEU A 34 12.45 -7.47 -3.68
CA LEU A 34 13.80 -7.89 -3.33
C LEU A 34 14.85 -7.46 -4.37
N LYS A 35 14.42 -7.00 -5.56
CA LYS A 35 15.31 -6.46 -6.60
C LYS A 35 15.83 -5.07 -6.28
N VAL A 36 15.17 -4.35 -5.38
CA VAL A 36 15.49 -2.96 -5.01
C VAL A 36 15.95 -2.83 -3.55
N LEU A 37 16.08 -3.95 -2.84
CA LEU A 37 16.65 -3.99 -1.50
C LEU A 37 18.10 -4.45 -1.59
N ASP A 38 18.93 -3.92 -0.69
CA ASP A 38 20.32 -4.31 -0.60
C ASP A 38 20.47 -5.70 0.04
N PHE A 39 21.24 -6.56 -0.61
CA PHE A 39 21.58 -7.90 -0.13
C PHE A 39 23.07 -8.15 -0.36
N PRO A 40 23.78 -8.74 0.61
CA PRO A 40 25.21 -8.97 0.48
C PRO A 40 25.56 -10.06 -0.55
N ASP A 41 24.60 -10.91 -0.92
CA ASP A 41 24.75 -11.90 -2.00
C ASP A 41 23.38 -12.41 -2.50
N GLU A 42 23.41 -13.06 -3.66
CA GLU A 42 22.23 -13.63 -4.31
C GLU A 42 21.56 -14.72 -3.48
N LYS A 43 22.35 -15.52 -2.76
CA LYS A 43 21.84 -16.65 -1.98
C LYS A 43 20.92 -16.15 -0.87
N ARG A 44 21.29 -15.07 -0.18
CA ARG A 44 20.45 -14.43 0.85
C ARG A 44 19.20 -13.78 0.27
N ARG A 45 19.29 -13.19 -0.93
CA ARG A 45 18.11 -12.66 -1.65
C ARG A 45 17.11 -13.77 -1.98
N GLN A 46 17.58 -14.91 -2.49
CA GLN A 46 16.73 -16.07 -2.77
C GLN A 46 16.09 -16.65 -1.50
N GLN A 47 16.84 -16.76 -0.41
CA GLN A 47 16.29 -17.17 0.89
C GLN A 47 15.21 -16.19 1.39
N ALA A 48 15.37 -14.89 1.17
CA ALA A 48 14.35 -13.89 1.46
C ALA A 48 13.10 -14.07 0.59
N ALA A 49 13.26 -14.42 -0.69
CA ALA A 49 12.15 -14.71 -1.60
C ALA A 49 11.30 -15.90 -1.13
N VAL A 50 11.94 -17.01 -0.77
CA VAL A 50 11.26 -18.19 -0.22
C VAL A 50 10.47 -17.82 1.04
N ARG A 51 11.09 -17.08 1.97
CA ARG A 51 10.42 -16.63 3.19
C ARG A 51 9.24 -15.69 2.88
N LEU A 52 9.40 -14.75 1.95
CA LEU A 52 8.34 -13.83 1.55
C LEU A 52 7.12 -14.58 1.01
N LEU A 53 7.32 -15.50 0.07
CA LEU A 53 6.23 -16.27 -0.56
C LEU A 53 5.55 -17.26 0.41
N ALA A 54 6.28 -17.70 1.45
CA ALA A 54 5.70 -18.50 2.53
C ALA A 54 4.74 -17.68 3.42
N HIS A 55 4.96 -16.37 3.56
CA HIS A 55 4.24 -15.53 4.53
C HIS A 55 3.33 -14.48 3.89
N ALA A 56 3.40 -14.24 2.59
CA ALA A 56 2.61 -13.24 1.88
C ALA A 56 1.95 -13.82 0.63
N THR A 57 0.84 -13.21 0.22
CA THR A 57 0.04 -13.65 -0.93
C THR A 57 -0.61 -12.45 -1.62
N THR A 58 -1.08 -12.63 -2.85
CA THR A 58 -1.87 -11.65 -3.58
C THR A 58 -3.37 -11.97 -3.51
N VAL A 59 -4.22 -11.04 -3.91
CA VAL A 59 -5.66 -11.32 -4.11
C VAL A 59 -5.86 -12.38 -5.19
N GLU A 60 -5.09 -12.31 -6.28
CA GLU A 60 -5.10 -13.28 -7.38
C GLU A 60 -4.80 -14.71 -6.92
N ASP A 61 -3.76 -14.92 -6.10
CA ASP A 61 -3.43 -16.25 -5.57
C ASP A 61 -4.57 -16.83 -4.72
N VAL A 62 -5.28 -15.98 -3.99
CA VAL A 62 -6.37 -16.38 -3.09
C VAL A 62 -7.65 -16.68 -3.86
N LEU A 63 -7.96 -15.89 -4.90
CA LEU A 63 -9.18 -16.03 -5.68
C LEU A 63 -9.04 -17.01 -6.87
N GLY A 64 -7.81 -17.29 -7.31
CA GLY A 64 -7.53 -18.09 -8.50
C GLY A 64 -7.70 -17.33 -9.83
N PHE A 65 -8.00 -16.03 -9.78
CA PHE A 65 -8.09 -15.17 -10.95
C PHE A 65 -7.66 -13.75 -10.60
N ARG A 66 -7.19 -13.02 -11.61
CA ARG A 66 -6.79 -11.62 -11.45
C ARG A 66 -8.00 -10.74 -11.16
N GLY A 67 -8.06 -10.18 -9.96
CA GLY A 67 -9.09 -9.22 -9.57
C GLY A 67 -8.99 -7.94 -10.39
N ASP A 68 -10.15 -7.39 -10.76
CA ASP A 68 -10.24 -6.07 -11.39
C ASP A 68 -9.98 -4.95 -10.35
N TRP A 69 -9.31 -3.88 -10.79
CA TRP A 69 -8.99 -2.73 -9.94
C TRP A 69 -10.26 -2.05 -9.43
N TRP A 70 -11.23 -1.80 -10.31
CA TRP A 70 -12.47 -1.12 -9.95
C TRP A 70 -13.33 -1.96 -9.02
N LEU A 71 -13.40 -3.27 -9.27
CA LEU A 71 -14.09 -4.21 -8.37
C LEU A 71 -13.47 -4.16 -6.96
N THR A 72 -12.15 -4.11 -6.86
CA THR A 72 -11.45 -3.99 -5.57
C THR A 72 -11.78 -2.65 -4.90
N CYS A 73 -11.69 -1.53 -5.63
CA CYS A 73 -12.06 -0.21 -5.09
C CYS A 73 -13.52 -0.17 -4.60
N GLN A 74 -14.45 -0.76 -5.34
CA GLN A 74 -15.86 -0.84 -4.97
C GLN A 74 -16.07 -1.67 -3.70
N ALA A 75 -15.39 -2.83 -3.60
CA ALA A 75 -15.44 -3.66 -2.40
C ALA A 75 -14.96 -2.91 -1.16
N PHE A 76 -13.89 -2.12 -1.27
CA PHE A 76 -13.42 -1.24 -0.19
C PHE A 76 -14.46 -0.18 0.18
N GLN A 77 -15.03 0.54 -0.80
CA GLN A 77 -16.04 1.57 -0.53
C GLN A 77 -17.25 0.98 0.21
N ILE A 78 -17.74 -0.17 -0.22
CA ILE A 78 -18.86 -0.88 0.41
C ILE A 78 -18.48 -1.29 1.84
N ALA A 79 -17.29 -1.88 2.04
CA ALA A 79 -16.84 -2.33 3.34
C ALA A 79 -16.66 -1.16 4.32
N PHE A 80 -16.09 -0.04 3.89
CA PHE A 80 -15.93 1.17 4.72
C PHE A 80 -17.28 1.77 5.09
N THR A 81 -18.17 1.94 4.12
CA THR A 81 -19.55 2.44 4.33
C THR A 81 -20.27 1.61 5.38
N LYS A 82 -20.24 0.27 5.25
CA LYS A 82 -20.92 -0.65 6.19
C LYS A 82 -20.24 -0.70 7.55
N THR A 83 -18.93 -0.93 7.59
CA THR A 83 -18.19 -1.17 8.83
C THR A 83 -18.11 0.07 9.72
N LEU A 84 -17.96 1.25 9.10
CA LEU A 84 -17.81 2.51 9.81
C LEU A 84 -19.10 3.34 9.85
N ASN A 85 -20.20 2.80 9.29
CA ASN A 85 -21.49 3.49 9.17
C ASN A 85 -21.35 4.89 8.55
N LEU A 86 -20.68 4.97 7.39
CA LEU A 86 -20.39 6.21 6.69
C LEU A 86 -21.28 6.39 5.48
N ASN A 87 -21.56 7.65 5.11
CA ASN A 87 -22.07 8.01 3.79
C ASN A 87 -20.92 8.61 2.99
N LEU A 88 -20.27 7.81 2.14
CA LEU A 88 -19.17 8.26 1.30
C LEU A 88 -19.72 9.02 0.09
N ARG A 89 -19.24 10.26 -0.11
CA ARG A 89 -19.50 11.05 -1.31
C ARG A 89 -18.20 11.23 -2.08
N HIS A 90 -18.24 10.96 -3.37
CA HIS A 90 -17.07 11.17 -4.22
C HIS A 90 -16.74 12.67 -4.26
N GLY A 91 -15.46 12.99 -4.01
CA GLY A 91 -14.94 14.34 -4.04
C GLY A 91 -13.49 14.33 -4.51
N GLY A 92 -13.10 15.39 -5.22
CA GLY A 92 -11.69 15.63 -5.55
C GLY A 92 -10.99 16.40 -4.43
N LEU A 93 -9.68 16.59 -4.58
CA LEU A 93 -8.95 17.54 -3.75
C LEU A 93 -9.53 18.94 -3.94
N SER A 94 -9.77 19.64 -2.84
CA SER A 94 -10.05 21.07 -2.85
C SER A 94 -8.84 21.86 -3.36
N PRO A 95 -9.02 23.11 -3.82
CA PRO A 95 -7.90 23.93 -4.29
C PRO A 95 -6.79 24.13 -3.25
N SER A 96 -7.13 24.22 -1.95
CA SER A 96 -6.14 24.34 -0.88
C SER A 96 -5.39 23.02 -0.62
N GLU A 97 -6.08 21.88 -0.67
CA GLU A 97 -5.43 20.57 -0.55
C GLU A 97 -4.50 20.30 -1.73
N GLY A 98 -4.92 20.64 -2.96
CA GLY A 98 -4.09 20.54 -4.15
C GLY A 98 -2.82 21.40 -4.07
N ARG A 99 -2.96 22.68 -3.66
CA ARG A 99 -1.79 23.54 -3.42
C ARG A 99 -0.87 22.96 -2.35
N ARG A 100 -1.42 22.49 -1.23
CA ARG A 100 -0.61 21.92 -0.15
C ARG A 100 0.11 20.64 -0.56
N ALA A 101 -0.54 19.78 -1.35
CA ALA A 101 0.08 18.59 -1.91
C ALA A 101 1.26 18.95 -2.81
N MET A 102 1.12 20.00 -3.64
CA MET A 102 2.19 20.45 -4.53
C MET A 102 3.35 21.09 -3.77
N GLU A 103 3.08 21.92 -2.75
CA GLU A 103 4.13 22.44 -1.84
C GLU A 103 4.93 21.30 -1.20
N LEU A 104 4.24 20.30 -0.64
CA LEU A 104 4.88 19.13 -0.03
C LEU A 104 5.66 18.30 -1.05
N TYR A 105 5.19 18.21 -2.29
CA TYR A 105 5.95 17.55 -3.35
C TYR A 105 7.28 18.28 -3.59
N GLN A 106 7.25 19.59 -3.79
CA GLN A 106 8.43 20.40 -4.09
C GLN A 106 9.43 20.48 -2.92
N GLU A 107 8.94 20.75 -1.72
CA GLU A 107 9.80 21.02 -0.56
C GLU A 107 10.35 19.73 0.07
N LYS A 108 9.70 18.59 -0.18
CA LYS A 108 9.91 17.39 0.64
C LYS A 108 9.94 16.09 -0.17
N TYR A 109 8.83 15.69 -0.78
CA TYR A 109 8.74 14.33 -1.35
C TYR A 109 9.50 14.15 -2.68
N ASN A 110 9.94 15.26 -3.31
CA ASN A 110 10.83 15.26 -4.48
C ASN A 110 12.24 15.80 -4.15
N ASN A 111 12.60 15.94 -2.88
CA ASN A 111 13.89 16.46 -2.45
C ASN A 111 14.80 15.32 -1.93
N PRO A 112 15.98 15.07 -2.54
CA PRO A 112 16.95 14.08 -2.07
C PRO A 112 17.36 14.27 -0.61
N GLU A 113 17.49 15.52 -0.14
CA GLU A 113 17.79 15.80 1.26
C GLU A 113 16.72 15.24 2.19
N TRP A 114 15.50 14.97 1.72
CA TRP A 114 14.45 14.29 2.46
C TRP A 114 14.40 12.78 2.20
N THR A 115 14.52 12.34 0.94
CA THR A 115 14.33 10.93 0.55
C THR A 115 15.54 10.03 0.82
N GLU A 116 16.74 10.60 0.91
CA GLU A 116 18.02 9.89 1.08
C GLU A 116 18.62 10.12 2.47
N ARG A 117 17.79 10.45 3.48
CA ARG A 117 18.26 10.73 4.86
C ARG A 117 18.84 9.52 5.59
N PHE A 118 18.87 8.34 4.98
CA PHE A 118 19.23 7.07 5.62
C PHE A 118 20.14 6.23 4.74
#